data_AF-A0A965C7U6-F1
#
_entry.id   AF-A0A965C7U6-F1
#
_cell.length_a   1.000
_cell.length_b   1.000
_cell.length_c   1.000
_cell.angle_alpha   90.00
_cell.angle_beta   90.00
_cell.angle_gamma   90.00
#
_symmetry.space_group_name_H-M   'P 1'
#
loop_
_entity.id
_entity.type
_entity.pdbx_description
1 polymer ?
#
loop_
_entity_poly.entity_id
_entity_poly.type
_entity_poly.pdbx_seq_one_letter_code
_entity_poly.pdbx_strand_id
1 'polypeptide(L)'
;MNVFYEEDGGFKVASVMSETGGALQVESAGGKRSKIKANNVLLRFENPLSSFMDSVNAEAENLEVPFLWECCGEPEFGFEELAQEYFGEKPTAIQSAAVAMRLHSAPVYFYRKGKGRYKAAPPETLKAALAAVEKKRLQAETIQAWVEQLKAKKMPAELT
;
A
#
# COMPACT_ATOMS: atom_id res chain seq x y z
N MET A 1 12.74 10.76 17.67
CA MET A 1 12.64 9.38 17.14
C MET A 1 11.19 8.90 17.11
N ASN A 2 10.63 8.84 15.90
CA ASN A 2 9.32 8.29 15.58
C ASN A 2 9.47 6.96 14.81
N VAL A 3 8.40 6.17 14.78
CA VAL A 3 8.34 4.88 14.08
C VAL A 3 7.15 4.83 13.13
N PHE A 4 7.37 4.29 11.94
CA PHE A 4 6.33 3.83 11.03
C PHE A 4 6.32 2.29 11.09
N TYR A 5 5.16 1.73 11.39
CA TYR A 5 5.01 0.32 11.73
C TYR A 5 3.71 -0.25 11.17
N GLU A 6 3.67 -1.57 11.07
CA GLU A 6 2.49 -2.30 10.62
C GLU A 6 1.81 -3.05 11.77
N GLU A 7 0.50 -2.85 11.92
CA GLU A 7 -0.32 -3.49 12.94
C GLU A 7 -1.72 -3.75 12.40
N ASP A 8 -2.24 -4.97 12.63
CA ASP A 8 -3.56 -5.42 12.14
C ASP A 8 -3.76 -5.25 10.62
N GLY A 9 -2.68 -5.36 9.85
CA GLY A 9 -2.70 -5.19 8.40
C GLY A 9 -2.70 -3.73 7.93
N GLY A 10 -2.70 -2.76 8.84
CA GLY A 10 -2.62 -1.33 8.51
C GLY A 10 -1.27 -0.71 8.89
N PHE A 11 -0.93 0.39 8.23
CA PHE A 11 0.22 1.21 8.60
C PHE A 11 -0.16 2.28 9.60
N LYS A 12 0.70 2.49 10.59
CA LYS A 12 0.53 3.49 11.64
C LYS A 12 1.85 4.17 11.95
N VAL A 13 1.75 5.35 12.57
CA VAL A 13 2.90 6.09 13.09
C VAL A 13 2.74 6.39 14.57
N ALA A 14 3.85 6.41 15.29
CA ALA A 14 3.88 6.79 16.69
C ALA A 14 5.26 7.31 17.10
N SER A 15 5.31 8.11 18.17
CA SER A 15 6.54 8.51 18.82
C SER A 15 7.02 7.42 19.78
N VAL A 16 8.32 7.16 19.85
CA VAL A 16 8.89 6.15 20.75
C VAL A 16 9.13 6.76 22.13
N MET A 17 8.53 6.16 23.15
CA MET A 17 8.73 6.55 24.55
C MET A 17 9.86 5.76 25.22
N SER A 18 9.85 4.44 25.03
CA SER A 18 10.87 3.54 25.55
C SER A 18 10.95 2.26 24.71
N GLU A 19 12.10 1.60 24.75
CA GLU A 19 12.34 0.33 24.08
C GLU A 19 12.99 -0.64 25.06
N THR A 20 12.38 -1.82 25.25
CA THR A 20 12.87 -2.83 26.20
C THR A 20 12.45 -4.22 25.74
N GLY A 21 13.42 -5.14 25.69
CA GLY A 21 13.16 -6.57 25.45
C GLY A 21 12.44 -6.86 24.12
N GLY A 22 12.80 -6.18 23.03
CA GLY A 22 12.21 -6.40 21.71
C GLY A 22 10.81 -5.82 21.52
N ALA A 23 10.37 -4.95 22.43
CA ALA A 23 9.11 -4.21 22.32
C ALA A 23 9.34 -2.72 22.56
N LEU A 24 8.50 -1.90 21.92
CA LEU A 24 8.52 -0.45 22.05
C LEU A 24 7.22 0.00 22.74
N GLN A 25 7.35 0.89 23.72
CA GLN A 25 6.22 1.70 24.16
C GLN A 25 6.16 2.94 23.28
N VAL A 26 5.01 3.17 22.67
CA VAL A 26 4.82 4.23 21.69
C VAL A 26 3.59 5.06 22.00
N GLU A 27 3.59 6.31 21.57
CA GLU A 27 2.46 7.24 21.67
C GLU A 27 2.03 7.67 20.27
N SER A 28 0.78 7.36 19.91
CA SER A 28 0.20 7.78 18.63
C SER A 28 0.01 9.30 18.53
N ALA A 29 -0.21 9.83 17.33
CA ALA A 29 -0.47 11.26 17.12
C ALA A 29 -1.65 11.81 17.94
N GLY A 30 -2.63 10.96 18.28
CA GLY A 30 -3.76 11.31 19.15
C GLY A 30 -3.51 11.14 20.65
N GLY A 31 -2.26 10.92 21.08
CA GLY A 31 -1.88 10.75 22.49
C GLY A 31 -2.18 9.37 23.10
N LYS A 32 -2.79 8.44 22.35
CA LYS A 32 -3.00 7.06 22.82
C LYS A 32 -1.65 6.34 22.91
N ARG A 33 -1.38 5.75 24.08
CA ARG A 33 -0.20 4.92 24.33
C ARG A 33 -0.47 3.45 24.07
N SER A 34 0.48 2.76 23.46
CA SER A 34 0.41 1.33 23.18
C SER A 34 1.80 0.69 23.22
N LYS A 35 1.83 -0.64 23.30
CA LYS A 35 3.05 -1.44 23.22
C LYS A 35 3.05 -2.21 21.91
N ILE A 36 4.09 -2.04 21.10
CA ILE A 36 4.27 -2.74 19.82
C ILE A 36 5.52 -3.62 19.85
N LYS A 37 5.56 -4.65 19.00
CA LYS A 37 6.76 -5.49 18.82
C LYS A 37 7.76 -4.77 17.91
N ALA A 38 9.06 -4.87 18.21
CA ALA A 38 10.11 -4.27 17.38
C ALA A 38 10.05 -4.76 15.92
N ASN A 39 9.74 -6.05 15.70
CA ASN A 39 9.58 -6.63 14.36
C ASN A 39 8.35 -6.10 13.58
N ASN A 40 7.51 -5.24 14.18
CA ASN A 40 6.44 -4.54 13.48
C ASN A 40 6.92 -3.21 12.90
N VAL A 41 8.02 -2.66 13.41
CA VAL A 41 8.58 -1.39 12.95
C VAL A 41 9.20 -1.62 11.58
N LEU A 42 8.78 -0.81 10.61
CA LEU A 42 9.29 -0.86 9.25
C LEU A 42 10.42 0.14 9.06
N LEU A 43 10.28 1.35 9.57
CA LEU A 43 11.33 2.37 9.55
C LEU A 43 11.22 3.32 10.75
N ARG A 44 12.34 3.97 11.06
CA ARG A 44 12.44 5.02 12.08
C ARG A 44 12.73 6.36 11.41
N PHE A 45 12.17 7.44 11.94
CA PHE A 45 12.29 8.77 11.34
C PHE A 45 12.27 9.89 12.38
N GLU A 46 12.73 11.09 11.99
CA GLU A 46 12.78 12.27 12.86
C GLU A 46 11.81 13.39 12.44
N ASN A 47 11.15 13.27 11.29
CA ASN A 47 10.11 14.20 10.85
C ASN A 47 8.97 14.34 11.88
N PRO A 48 8.28 15.49 11.92
CA PRO A 48 7.13 15.69 12.80
C PRO A 48 6.05 14.61 12.62
N LEU A 49 5.62 14.00 13.73
CA LEU A 49 4.66 12.90 13.71
C LEU A 49 3.30 13.32 13.12
N SER A 50 2.86 14.55 13.41
CA SER A 50 1.53 15.06 13.04
C SER A 50 1.32 15.21 11.54
N SER A 51 2.36 15.57 10.78
CA SER A 51 2.29 15.78 9.34
C SER A 51 2.84 14.61 8.52
N PHE A 52 3.42 13.60 9.17
CA PHE A 52 4.11 12.52 8.47
C PHE A 52 3.15 11.71 7.59
N MET A 53 2.05 11.21 8.13
CA MET A 53 1.11 10.39 7.33
C MET A 53 0.47 11.18 6.19
N ASP A 54 0.16 12.45 6.39
CA ASP A 54 -0.38 13.31 5.33
C ASP A 54 0.64 13.48 4.20
N SER A 55 1.91 13.69 4.54
CA SER A 55 3.00 13.80 3.56
C SER A 55 3.23 12.47 2.82
N VAL A 56 3.15 11.34 3.53
CA VAL A 56 3.26 10.00 2.95
C VAL A 56 2.11 9.71 2.00
N ASN A 57 0.88 10.08 2.37
CA ASN A 57 -0.29 9.91 1.51
C ASN A 57 -0.15 10.75 0.22
N ALA A 58 0.23 12.02 0.36
CA ALA A 58 0.47 12.89 -0.79
C ALA A 58 1.56 12.35 -1.72
N GLU A 59 2.67 11.85 -1.15
CA GLU A 59 3.73 11.23 -1.94
C GLU A 59 3.27 9.93 -2.61
N ALA A 60 2.49 9.10 -1.90
CA ALA A 60 1.97 7.85 -2.43
C ALA A 60 0.99 8.07 -3.61
N GLU A 61 0.27 9.18 -3.64
CA GLU A 61 -0.59 9.54 -4.78
C GLU A 61 0.22 9.79 -6.06
N ASN A 62 1.43 10.32 -5.94
CA ASN A 62 2.33 10.57 -7.08
C ASN A 62 3.00 9.29 -7.61
N LEU A 63 2.94 8.20 -6.84
CA LEU A 63 3.56 6.92 -7.21
C LEU A 63 2.64 6.10 -8.10
N GLU A 64 3.12 5.82 -9.32
CA GLU A 64 2.44 4.94 -10.26
C GLU A 64 2.77 3.47 -10.01
N VAL A 65 1.76 2.70 -9.61
CA VAL A 65 1.87 1.26 -9.33
C VAL A 65 2.44 0.45 -10.50
N PRO A 66 2.02 0.66 -11.76
CA PRO A 66 2.59 -0.07 -12.90
C PRO A 66 4.09 0.22 -13.06
N PHE A 67 4.50 1.49 -12.94
CA PHE A 67 5.90 1.87 -13.06
C PHE A 67 6.76 1.33 -11.91
N LEU A 68 6.25 1.37 -10.67
CA LEU A 68 6.90 0.70 -9.53
C LEU A 68 7.14 -0.80 -9.79
N TRP A 69 6.23 -1.48 -10.48
CA TRP A 69 6.39 -2.89 -10.84
C TRP A 69 7.46 -3.08 -11.91
N GLU A 70 7.58 -2.16 -12.87
CA GLU A 70 8.66 -2.17 -13.88
C GLU A 70 10.05 -1.92 -13.27
N CYS A 71 10.14 -1.14 -12.19
CA CYS A 71 11.38 -0.92 -11.44
C CYS A 71 11.85 -2.15 -10.63
N CYS A 72 11.06 -3.21 -10.54
CA CYS A 72 11.42 -4.39 -9.74
C CYS A 72 12.48 -5.25 -10.47
N GLY A 73 13.75 -5.11 -10.08
CA GLY A 73 14.85 -5.91 -10.63
C GLY A 73 14.92 -7.35 -10.10
N GLU A 74 14.48 -7.60 -8.87
CA GLU A 74 14.52 -8.91 -8.22
C GLU A 74 13.12 -9.47 -7.92
N PRO A 75 12.97 -10.81 -7.85
CA PRO A 75 11.69 -11.45 -7.54
C PRO A 75 11.24 -11.25 -6.08
N GLU A 76 12.11 -10.90 -5.14
CA GLU A 76 11.75 -10.52 -3.78
C GLU A 76 12.61 -9.33 -3.34
N PHE A 77 11.99 -8.30 -2.78
CA PHE A 77 12.67 -7.06 -2.42
C PHE A 77 12.06 -6.42 -1.16
N GLY A 78 12.85 -5.58 -0.50
CA GLY A 78 12.41 -4.65 0.52
C GLY A 78 11.81 -3.39 -0.09
N PHE A 79 10.85 -2.76 0.60
CA PHE A 79 10.28 -1.48 0.14
C PHE A 79 11.31 -0.34 0.07
N GLU A 80 12.33 -0.34 0.94
CA GLU A 80 13.40 0.66 0.91
C GLU A 80 14.32 0.49 -0.31
N GLU A 81 14.61 -0.75 -0.69
CA GLU A 81 15.42 -1.08 -1.88
C GLU A 81 14.69 -0.62 -3.15
N LEU A 82 13.39 -0.90 -3.26
CA LEU A 82 12.58 -0.41 -4.38
C LEU A 82 12.46 1.11 -4.38
N ALA A 83 12.32 1.75 -3.22
CA ALA A 83 12.29 3.20 -3.13
C ALA A 83 13.61 3.80 -3.65
N GLN A 84 14.75 3.21 -3.30
CA GLN A 84 16.05 3.64 -3.82
C GLN A 84 16.14 3.48 -5.35
N GLU A 85 15.65 2.36 -5.89
CA GLU A 85 15.66 2.13 -7.35
C GLU A 85 14.72 3.11 -8.08
N TYR A 86 13.55 3.39 -7.53
CA TYR A 86 12.57 4.29 -8.13
C TYR A 86 13.04 5.75 -8.14
N PHE A 87 13.60 6.23 -7.03
CA PHE A 87 14.06 7.62 -6.92
C PHE A 87 15.50 7.81 -7.43
N GLY A 88 16.27 6.75 -7.60
CA GLY A 88 17.67 6.79 -8.05
C GLY A 88 18.65 7.38 -7.03
N GLU A 89 18.18 7.73 -5.84
CA GLU A 89 18.95 8.31 -4.75
C GLU A 89 18.53 7.71 -3.40
N LYS A 90 19.19 8.12 -2.31
CA LYS A 90 18.82 7.65 -0.98
C LYS A 90 17.42 8.19 -0.61
N PRO A 91 16.38 7.34 -0.51
CA PRO A 91 15.02 7.82 -0.30
C PRO A 91 14.85 8.41 1.09
N THR A 92 14.03 9.44 1.18
CA THR A 92 13.60 9.99 2.47
C THR A 92 12.65 9.03 3.18
N ALA A 93 12.48 9.19 4.50
CA ALA A 93 11.53 8.38 5.26
C ALA A 93 10.09 8.45 4.73
N ILE A 94 9.69 9.61 4.18
CA ILE A 94 8.38 9.83 3.56
C ILE A 94 8.27 9.01 2.27
N GLN A 95 9.26 9.08 1.39
CA GLN A 95 9.31 8.33 0.14
C GLN A 95 9.30 6.82 0.37
N SER A 96 10.13 6.31 1.29
CA SER A 96 10.14 4.88 1.62
C SER A 96 8.79 4.41 2.19
N ALA A 97 8.17 5.19 3.09
CA ALA A 97 6.85 4.89 3.61
C ALA A 97 5.77 4.92 2.51
N ALA A 98 5.86 5.88 1.58
CA ALA A 98 4.92 6.03 0.47
C ALA A 98 4.98 4.81 -0.48
N VAL A 99 6.19 4.36 -0.81
CA VAL A 99 6.40 3.12 -1.58
C VAL A 99 5.79 1.93 -0.84
N ALA A 100 6.06 1.77 0.46
CA ALA A 100 5.46 0.69 1.25
C ALA A 100 3.92 0.71 1.23
N MET A 101 3.31 1.90 1.34
CA MET A 101 1.86 2.07 1.25
C MET A 101 1.33 1.71 -0.15
N ARG A 102 2.01 2.13 -1.21
CA ARG A 102 1.61 1.77 -2.57
C ARG A 102 1.70 0.29 -2.85
N LEU A 103 2.80 -0.35 -2.48
CA LEU A 103 2.98 -1.80 -2.62
C LEU A 103 1.87 -2.57 -1.90
N HIS A 104 1.48 -2.13 -0.71
CA HIS A 104 0.41 -2.76 0.06
C HIS A 104 -0.98 -2.57 -0.56
N SER A 105 -1.26 -1.39 -1.12
CA SER A 105 -2.56 -1.10 -1.77
C SER A 105 -2.75 -1.79 -3.12
N ALA A 106 -1.70 -2.40 -3.68
CA ALA A 106 -1.71 -3.01 -5.00
C ALA A 106 -1.38 -4.53 -4.98
N PRO A 107 -2.22 -5.37 -4.35
CA PRO A 107 -1.97 -6.82 -4.22
C PRO A 107 -1.98 -7.59 -5.55
N VAL A 108 -2.53 -6.98 -6.62
CA VAL A 108 -2.50 -7.54 -7.98
C VAL A 108 -1.08 -7.50 -8.55
N TYR A 109 -0.31 -6.44 -8.23
CA TYR A 109 1.06 -6.23 -8.69
C TYR A 109 2.08 -6.82 -7.73
N PHE A 110 1.81 -6.79 -6.43
CA PHE A 110 2.80 -7.14 -5.40
C PHE A 110 2.24 -8.14 -4.39
N TYR A 111 2.92 -9.28 -4.29
CA TYR A 111 2.62 -10.31 -3.29
C TYR A 111 3.40 -10.06 -2.02
N ARG A 112 2.71 -10.05 -0.90
CA ARG A 112 3.33 -9.87 0.41
C ARG A 112 4.06 -11.14 0.85
N LYS A 113 5.35 -11.02 1.19
CA LYS A 113 6.18 -12.13 1.73
C LYS A 113 6.51 -11.96 3.21
N GLY A 114 6.38 -10.75 3.73
CA GLY A 114 6.58 -10.43 5.14
C GLY A 114 6.18 -9.00 5.44
N LYS A 115 6.68 -8.46 6.56
CA LYS A 115 6.57 -7.04 6.87
C LYS A 115 7.66 -6.30 6.12
N GLY A 116 7.27 -5.36 5.27
CA GLY A 116 8.21 -4.63 4.41
C GLY A 116 8.88 -5.45 3.30
N ARG A 117 8.44 -6.69 3.06
CA ARG A 117 9.00 -7.59 2.04
C ARG A 117 7.93 -8.00 1.04
N TYR A 118 8.23 -7.78 -0.23
CA TYR A 118 7.29 -7.93 -1.34
C TYR A 118 7.92 -8.74 -2.46
N LYS A 119 7.07 -9.32 -3.29
CA LYS A 119 7.42 -10.04 -4.51
C LYS A 119 6.58 -9.50 -5.66
N ALA A 120 7.23 -9.07 -6.73
CA ALA A 120 6.53 -8.66 -7.94
C ALA A 120 5.76 -9.84 -8.55
N ALA A 121 4.54 -9.58 -9.01
CA ALA A 121 3.74 -10.54 -9.74
C ALA A 121 4.43 -10.88 -11.08
N PRO A 122 4.50 -12.15 -11.49
CA PRO A 122 5.02 -12.51 -12.80
C PRO A 122 4.23 -11.83 -13.93
N PRO A 123 4.85 -11.42 -15.05
CA PRO A 123 4.19 -10.68 -16.12
C PRO A 123 2.92 -11.38 -16.65
N GLU A 124 2.98 -12.70 -16.85
CA GLU A 124 1.84 -13.50 -17.32
C GLU A 124 0.67 -13.48 -16.32
N THR A 125 0.98 -13.62 -15.03
CA THR A 125 -0.03 -13.59 -13.96
C THR A 125 -0.64 -12.21 -13.80
N LEU A 126 0.19 -11.16 -13.87
CA LEU A 126 -0.26 -9.78 -13.81
C LEU A 126 -1.19 -9.45 -14.97
N LYS A 127 -0.81 -9.80 -16.20
CA LYS A 127 -1.63 -9.59 -17.40
C LYS A 127 -2.99 -10.30 -17.29
N ALA A 128 -3.00 -11.56 -16.85
CA ALA A 128 -4.23 -12.31 -16.66
C ALA A 128 -5.12 -11.69 -15.57
N ALA A 129 -4.53 -11.24 -14.46
CA ALA A 129 -5.25 -10.60 -13.37
C ALA A 129 -5.85 -9.26 -13.80
N LEU A 130 -5.11 -8.42 -14.53
CA LEU A 130 -5.60 -7.15 -15.06
C LEU A 130 -6.74 -7.36 -16.07
N ALA A 131 -6.62 -8.35 -16.96
CA ALA A 131 -7.70 -8.71 -17.87
C ALA A 131 -8.96 -9.19 -17.14
N ALA A 132 -8.81 -9.94 -16.05
CA ALA A 132 -9.93 -10.40 -15.22
C ALA A 132 -10.61 -9.23 -14.48
N VAL A 133 -9.84 -8.26 -13.99
CA VAL A 133 -10.36 -7.03 -13.36
C VAL A 133 -11.15 -6.21 -14.37
N GLU A 134 -10.60 -6.01 -15.56
CA GLU A 134 -11.27 -5.24 -16.62
C GLU A 134 -12.56 -5.93 -17.09
N LYS A 135 -12.55 -7.25 -17.26
CA LYS A 135 -13.76 -8.01 -17.60
C LYS A 135 -14.85 -7.84 -16.54
N LYS A 136 -14.48 -7.86 -15.25
CA LYS A 136 -15.44 -7.62 -14.16
C LYS A 136 -15.96 -6.19 -14.16
N ARG A 137 -15.14 -5.19 -14.50
CA ARG A 137 -15.56 -3.78 -14.64
C ARG A 137 -16.65 -3.65 -15.71
N LEU A 138 -16.41 -4.20 -16.90
CA LEU A 138 -17.38 -4.20 -18.00
C LEU A 138 -18.69 -4.90 -17.61
N GLN A 139 -18.59 -6.07 -16.95
CA GLN A 139 -19.77 -6.77 -16.46
C GLN A 139 -20.56 -5.96 -15.42
N ALA A 140 -19.87 -5.27 -14.50
CA ALA A 140 -20.52 -4.42 -13.50
C ALA A 140 -21.21 -3.21 -14.15
N GLU A 141 -20.61 -2.60 -15.17
CA GLU A 141 -21.22 -1.51 -15.95
C GLU A 141 -22.47 -1.98 -16.70
N THR A 142 -22.40 -3.15 -17.34
CA THR A 142 -23.57 -3.77 -17.98
C THR A 142 -24.68 -4.03 -16.97
N ILE A 143 -24.35 -4.61 -15.80
CA ILE A 143 -25.33 -4.86 -14.74
C ILE A 143 -25.95 -3.53 -14.24
N GLN A 144 -25.14 -2.49 -14.06
CA GLN A 144 -25.62 -1.18 -13.63
C GLN A 144 -26.57 -0.58 -14.67
N ALA A 145 -26.22 -0.66 -15.95
CA ALA A 145 -27.09 -0.22 -17.05
C ALA A 145 -28.41 -1.02 -17.08
N TRP A 146 -28.37 -2.34 -16.86
CA TRP A 146 -29.57 -3.16 -16.75
C TRP A 146 -30.44 -2.76 -15.55
N VAL A 147 -29.82 -2.51 -14.39
CA VAL A 147 -30.52 -2.06 -13.17
C VAL A 147 -31.24 -0.73 -13.42
N GLU A 148 -30.62 0.20 -14.13
CA GLU A 148 -31.23 1.49 -14.49
C GLU A 148 -32.41 1.33 -15.46
N GLN A 149 -32.29 0.46 -16.46
CA GLN A 149 -33.38 0.16 -17.41
C GLN A 149 -34.58 -0.53 -16.72
N LEU A 150 -34.31 -1.50 -15.86
CA LEU A 150 -35.35 -2.20 -15.09
C LEU A 150 -36.07 -1.25 -14.12
N LYS A 151 -35.35 -0.32 -13.48
CA LYS A 151 -35.95 0.77 -12.68
C LYS A 151 -36.87 1.65 -13.53
N ALA A 152 -36.52 1.89 -14.80
CA ALA A 152 -37.34 2.60 -15.77
C ALA A 152 -38.47 1.74 -16.38
N LYS A 153 -38.71 0.52 -15.86
CA LYS A 153 -39.69 -0.47 -16.36
C LYS A 153 -39.47 -0.87 -17.83
N LYS A 154 -38.23 -0.77 -18.32
CA LYS A 154 -37.83 -1.25 -19.65
C LYS A 154 -37.01 -2.53 -19.48
N MET A 155 -37.30 -3.54 -20.31
CA MET A 155 -36.50 -4.77 -20.33
C MET A 155 -35.20 -4.51 -21.10
N PRO A 156 -34.02 -4.86 -20.56
CA PRO A 156 -32.78 -4.80 -21.32
C PRO A 156 -32.81 -5.71 -22.55
N ALA A 157 -32.34 -5.20 -23.70
CA ALA A 157 -32.35 -5.93 -24.97
C ALA A 157 -31.49 -7.22 -24.93
N GLU A 158 -30.49 -7.26 -24.05
CA GLU A 158 -29.61 -8.43 -23.84
C GLU A 158 -30.26 -9.52 -22.96
N LEU A 159 -31.37 -9.20 -22.27
CA LEU A 159 -32.16 -10.12 -21.44
C LEU A 159 -33.53 -10.44 -22.05
N THR A 160 -33.77 -9.97 -23.28
CA THR A 160 -34.99 -10.22 -24.07
C THR A 160 -34.78 -11.44 -24.96
#